data_AF-A0A7S2TY20-F1
#
_entry.id   AF-A0A7S2TY20-F1
#
_cell.length_a   1.000
_cell.length_b   1.000
_cell.length_c   1.000
_cell.angle_alpha   90.00
_cell.angle_beta   90.00
_cell.angle_gamma   90.00
#
_symmetry.space_group_name_H-M   'P 1'
#
loop_
_entity.id
_entity.type
_entity.pdbx_description
1 polymer ?
#
loop_
_entity_poly.entity_id
_entity_poly.type
_entity_poly.pdbx_seq_one_letter_code
_entity_poly.pdbx_strand_id
1 'polypeptide(L)'
;CFCSPAAVFAVSTALADPNPDADDDAADGADDAAPQHSAPPAAAAAGRHNDLDHARYFFLACIVVHHFMLVPTTSQTAFWHSWYLYILTFALNGLILLSGYNSSFEPQKLNSRRLQRIMKIALSYYWCQALVILYWFFIIWPIMKAVYKDEKRIHSVRFSMTMWHGYGDENKLELKGFVMRLFGPPGWVLWYLQALAAWLLIIPGWMRLRFPIFAFLVLALATPYLQDRLFEGEVSFQPTRVLEAFPYFVIGAAAKKYGYDKKLRNLAKDPYTMLVAILLLAGYCSWALGSHFSFTEIEKFSYSAGSVKHKWKDAQWFYTVGRAGFFAFSTCIIFAWFALMPTRTTYFSKAASFSLVPFVFHIWVYIFLGAIGHYGIKDFNDQWSPGKQTLNFLFAIGVLVTLFHPPVAKCLRWVAMPSMDWMFKRSKKAERVAKMPKTA
;
A
#
# COMPACT_ATOMS: atom_id res chain seq x y z
N CYS A 1 28.23 -17.61 -19.51
CA CYS A 1 27.96 -16.44 -20.37
C CYS A 1 26.51 -16.44 -20.84
N PHE A 2 25.62 -15.66 -20.20
CA PHE A 2 24.49 -15.02 -20.88
C PHE A 2 24.05 -13.82 -20.05
N CYS A 3 23.83 -12.72 -20.76
CA CYS A 3 23.90 -11.36 -20.28
C CYS A 3 22.65 -10.85 -19.53
N SER A 4 22.96 -9.89 -18.65
CA SER A 4 22.22 -8.64 -18.36
C SER A 4 21.25 -8.60 -17.14
N PRO A 5 21.60 -7.86 -16.07
CA PRO A 5 20.78 -7.65 -14.85
C PRO A 5 19.62 -6.63 -14.95
N ALA A 6 19.21 -6.17 -16.14
CA ALA A 6 18.38 -4.97 -16.29
C ALA A 6 16.84 -5.17 -16.15
N ALA A 7 16.33 -6.39 -16.02
CA ALA A 7 14.88 -6.68 -16.06
C ALA A 7 14.15 -6.68 -14.68
N VAL A 8 14.77 -6.11 -13.64
CA VAL A 8 14.26 -6.16 -12.25
C VAL A 8 13.71 -4.81 -11.77
N PHE A 9 13.78 -3.76 -12.57
CA PHE A 9 13.46 -2.37 -12.18
C PHE A 9 12.07 -1.84 -12.59
N ALA A 10 11.17 -2.70 -13.07
CA ALA A 10 10.26 -2.25 -14.13
C ALA A 10 8.80 -1.87 -13.76
N VAL A 11 8.34 -1.85 -12.50
CA VAL A 11 6.89 -1.58 -12.27
C VAL A 11 6.58 -0.41 -11.32
N SER A 12 7.44 -0.09 -10.33
CA SER A 12 7.21 1.10 -9.49
C SER A 12 8.14 2.28 -9.82
N THR A 13 9.32 2.02 -10.38
CA THR A 13 10.33 3.05 -10.74
C THR A 13 10.38 3.41 -12.23
N ALA A 14 9.73 2.66 -13.13
CA ALA A 14 9.79 2.89 -14.58
C ALA A 14 8.86 4.02 -15.08
N LEU A 15 8.50 5.00 -14.23
CA LEU A 15 7.40 5.95 -14.46
C LEU A 15 7.76 7.43 -14.27
N ALA A 16 9.05 7.71 -14.15
CA ALA A 16 9.61 9.03 -14.39
C ALA A 16 10.73 8.83 -15.42
N ASP A 17 10.45 9.14 -16.69
CA ASP A 17 11.51 9.42 -17.66
C ASP A 17 11.83 10.92 -17.62
N PRO A 18 13.08 11.31 -17.92
CA PRO A 18 13.52 12.69 -17.99
C PRO A 18 12.92 13.38 -19.22
N ASN A 19 12.65 14.68 -19.06
CA ASN A 19 12.12 15.61 -20.05
C ASN A 19 12.85 15.52 -21.41
N PRO A 20 12.16 15.41 -22.57
CA PRO A 20 12.81 15.35 -23.88
C PRO A 20 12.89 16.70 -24.62
N ASP A 21 12.67 17.84 -23.96
CA ASP A 21 12.72 19.16 -24.61
C ASP A 21 14.02 19.92 -24.25
N ALA A 22 15.17 19.36 -24.65
CA ALA A 22 16.44 20.08 -24.69
C ALA A 22 17.10 19.85 -26.06
N ASP A 23 16.73 20.74 -26.99
CA ASP A 23 17.43 21.28 -28.16
C ASP A 23 18.31 20.38 -29.03
N ASP A 24 17.96 20.31 -30.32
CA ASP A 24 18.88 20.01 -31.43
C ASP A 24 18.70 21.09 -32.51
N ASP A 25 19.62 22.07 -32.52
CA ASP A 25 20.00 22.86 -33.69
C ASP A 25 21.49 23.22 -33.54
N ALA A 26 22.38 22.43 -34.16
CA ALA A 26 23.60 22.87 -34.86
C ALA A 26 24.60 21.71 -35.13
N ALA A 27 24.63 21.30 -36.39
CA ALA A 27 25.79 21.10 -37.30
C ALA A 27 27.12 20.47 -36.82
N ASP A 28 27.47 19.38 -37.53
CA ASP A 28 28.72 19.03 -38.24
C ASP A 28 30.12 19.24 -37.62
N GLY A 29 30.92 18.17 -37.68
CA GLY A 29 32.39 18.20 -37.67
C GLY A 29 33.05 16.87 -37.25
N ALA A 30 33.75 16.21 -38.18
CA ALA A 30 34.49 14.96 -38.01
C ALA A 30 35.82 15.13 -37.23
N ASP A 31 36.28 14.09 -36.52
CA ASP A 31 37.61 13.45 -36.67
C ASP A 31 37.95 12.44 -35.52
N ASP A 32 38.89 11.55 -35.84
CA ASP A 32 39.28 10.26 -35.25
C ASP A 32 39.70 10.19 -33.77
N ALA A 33 39.41 9.04 -33.12
CA ALA A 33 40.35 8.14 -32.41
C ALA A 33 39.65 7.22 -31.37
N ALA A 34 39.86 5.90 -31.47
CA ALA A 34 39.50 4.90 -30.47
C ALA A 34 40.64 4.68 -29.44
N PRO A 35 40.50 3.82 -28.40
CA PRO A 35 39.39 3.58 -27.48
C PRO A 35 39.84 3.70 -26.00
N GLN A 36 38.98 4.16 -25.08
CA GLN A 36 39.26 4.04 -23.63
C GLN A 36 38.09 3.40 -22.86
N HIS A 37 38.46 2.32 -22.16
CA HIS A 37 37.65 1.56 -21.24
C HIS A 37 37.20 2.39 -20.01
N SER A 38 36.09 1.92 -19.43
CA SER A 38 35.66 2.05 -18.02
C SER A 38 34.97 3.35 -17.57
N ALA A 39 33.63 3.34 -17.65
CA ALA A 39 32.78 4.00 -16.65
C ALA A 39 31.41 3.27 -16.53
N PRO A 40 31.04 2.72 -15.34
CA PRO A 40 29.66 2.31 -15.05
C PRO A 40 28.73 3.52 -14.78
N PRO A 41 27.40 3.34 -14.79
CA PRO A 41 26.44 4.32 -15.29
C PRO A 41 26.04 5.38 -14.24
N ALA A 42 26.64 6.56 -14.31
CA ALA A 42 26.20 7.74 -13.55
C ALA A 42 24.85 8.29 -14.05
N ALA A 43 24.51 8.08 -15.33
CA ALA A 43 23.30 8.64 -15.95
C ALA A 43 21.98 7.97 -15.49
N ALA A 44 22.00 6.71 -15.05
CA ALA A 44 20.81 6.00 -14.57
C ALA A 44 20.46 6.34 -13.10
N ALA A 45 21.36 6.99 -12.37
CA ALA A 45 21.18 7.37 -10.96
C ALA A 45 20.46 8.72 -10.78
N ALA A 46 20.43 9.56 -11.82
CA ALA A 46 19.96 10.95 -11.74
C ALA A 46 18.43 11.12 -11.55
N GLY A 47 17.63 10.07 -11.73
CA GLY A 47 16.16 10.11 -11.62
C GLY A 47 15.55 9.33 -10.45
N ARG A 48 16.36 8.63 -9.63
CA ARG A 48 15.83 7.75 -8.57
C ARG A 48 15.77 8.47 -7.22
N HIS A 49 14.56 8.75 -6.76
CA HIS A 49 14.30 9.32 -5.43
C HIS A 49 14.37 8.23 -4.35
N ASN A 50 15.56 7.97 -3.79
CA ASN A 50 15.77 6.93 -2.78
C ASN A 50 14.97 7.15 -1.49
N ASP A 51 14.71 8.41 -1.13
CA ASP A 51 13.87 8.80 -0.01
C ASP A 51 12.42 8.33 -0.16
N LEU A 52 11.87 8.37 -1.39
CA LEU A 52 10.55 7.81 -1.68
C LEU A 52 10.55 6.28 -1.57
N ASP A 53 11.64 5.62 -1.98
CA ASP A 53 11.78 4.17 -1.81
C ASP A 53 11.90 3.79 -0.32
N HIS A 54 12.64 4.56 0.49
CA HIS A 54 12.69 4.38 1.93
C HIS A 54 11.32 4.59 2.58
N ALA A 55 10.59 5.63 2.19
CA ALA A 55 9.23 5.87 2.67
C ALA A 55 8.32 4.68 2.34
N ARG A 56 8.39 4.15 1.11
CA ARG A 56 7.62 2.96 0.70
C ARG A 56 7.95 1.75 1.58
N TYR A 57 9.24 1.49 1.79
CA TYR A 57 9.69 0.39 2.64
C TYR A 57 9.17 0.57 4.07
N PHE A 58 9.35 1.76 4.65
CA PHE A 58 8.97 2.07 6.02
C PHE A 58 7.47 1.92 6.25
N PHE A 59 6.63 2.56 5.43
CA PHE A 59 5.18 2.47 5.59
C PHE A 59 4.67 1.04 5.44
N LEU A 60 5.20 0.29 4.46
CA LEU A 60 4.82 -1.11 4.30
C LEU A 60 5.34 -1.98 5.46
N ALA A 61 6.53 -1.72 5.98
CA ALA A 61 7.06 -2.39 7.16
C ALA A 61 6.17 -2.19 8.38
N CYS A 62 5.73 -0.96 8.64
CA CYS A 62 4.78 -0.66 9.72
C CYS A 62 3.47 -1.44 9.54
N ILE A 63 2.93 -1.49 8.32
CA ILE A 63 1.71 -2.25 8.01
C ILE A 63 1.92 -3.74 8.30
N VAL A 64 2.98 -4.34 7.78
CA VAL A 64 3.28 -5.77 7.98
C VAL A 64 3.38 -6.08 9.46
N VAL A 65 4.20 -5.34 10.22
CA VAL A 65 4.38 -5.56 11.65
C VAL A 65 3.05 -5.39 12.40
N HIS A 66 2.27 -4.37 12.05
CA HIS A 66 0.95 -4.13 12.64
C HIS A 66 0.02 -5.34 12.47
N HIS A 67 -0.02 -5.97 11.29
CA HIS A 67 -0.89 -7.14 11.04
C HIS A 67 -0.58 -8.30 12.00
N PHE A 68 0.70 -8.59 12.23
CA PHE A 68 1.11 -9.65 13.15
C PHE A 68 0.87 -9.29 14.61
N MET A 69 0.79 -8.00 14.92
CA MET A 69 0.53 -7.49 16.26
C MET A 69 -0.96 -7.28 16.55
N LEU A 70 -1.88 -7.39 15.59
CA LEU A 70 -3.32 -7.13 15.80
C LEU A 70 -3.91 -7.83 17.04
N VAL A 71 -3.77 -9.16 17.12
CA VAL A 71 -4.31 -9.96 18.24
C VAL A 71 -3.55 -9.70 19.54
N PRO A 72 -2.21 -9.63 19.55
CA PRO A 72 -1.47 -9.19 20.74
C PRO A 72 -1.79 -7.76 21.19
N THR A 73 -2.12 -6.82 20.30
CA THR A 73 -2.36 -5.41 20.64
C THR A 73 -3.71 -5.15 21.28
N THR A 74 -4.67 -6.08 21.13
CA THR A 74 -5.91 -6.05 21.93
C THR A 74 -5.70 -6.54 23.36
N SER A 75 -4.51 -7.05 23.69
CA SER A 75 -4.12 -7.32 25.09
C SER A 75 -3.61 -6.04 25.76
N GLN A 76 -4.08 -5.77 26.98
CA GLN A 76 -4.21 -4.45 27.62
C GLN A 76 -2.91 -3.69 27.97
N THR A 77 -1.75 -4.08 27.46
CA THR A 77 -0.52 -3.32 27.70
C THR A 77 -0.57 -1.99 26.95
N ALA A 78 -0.47 -0.87 27.67
CA ALA A 78 -0.57 0.49 27.12
C ALA A 78 0.33 0.72 25.89
N PHE A 79 1.53 0.13 25.87
CA PHE A 79 2.48 0.25 24.77
C PHE A 79 1.94 -0.26 23.43
N TRP A 80 1.46 -1.50 23.37
CA TRP A 80 1.03 -2.12 22.10
C TRP A 80 -0.28 -1.55 21.60
N HIS A 81 -1.19 -1.20 22.51
CA HIS A 81 -2.38 -0.44 22.18
C HIS A 81 -2.03 0.92 21.54
N SER A 82 -1.06 1.63 22.11
CA SER A 82 -0.56 2.90 21.57
C SER A 82 0.12 2.74 20.22
N TRP A 83 0.94 1.69 20.06
CA TRP A 83 1.59 1.35 18.79
C TRP A 83 0.57 1.10 17.67
N TYR A 84 -0.50 0.38 18.00
CA TYR A 84 -1.60 0.13 17.09
C TYR A 84 -2.23 1.44 16.60
N LEU A 85 -2.60 2.34 17.53
CA LEU A 85 -3.18 3.64 17.21
C LEU A 85 -2.23 4.50 16.38
N TYR A 86 -0.95 4.49 16.75
CA TYR A 86 0.10 5.27 16.11
C TYR A 86 0.26 4.90 14.63
N ILE A 87 0.36 3.60 14.31
CA ILE A 87 0.56 3.12 12.94
C ILE A 87 -0.65 3.41 12.05
N LEU A 88 -1.87 3.20 12.56
CA LEU A 88 -3.08 3.42 11.77
C LEU A 88 -3.21 4.85 11.27
N THR A 89 -2.71 5.83 12.04
CA THR A 89 -2.79 7.24 11.67
C THR A 89 -2.07 7.56 10.37
N PHE A 90 -0.91 6.95 10.10
CA PHE A 90 -0.07 7.39 8.98
C PHE A 90 0.34 6.30 8.00
N ALA A 91 0.51 5.04 8.40
CA ALA A 91 1.26 4.09 7.57
C ALA A 91 0.53 3.75 6.27
N LEU A 92 -0.76 3.43 6.36
CA LEU A 92 -1.60 3.18 5.19
C LEU A 92 -1.76 4.45 4.34
N ASN A 93 -2.11 5.57 4.97
CA ASN A 93 -2.35 6.85 4.32
C ASN A 93 -1.09 7.36 3.58
N GLY A 94 0.09 7.18 4.18
CA GLY A 94 1.39 7.50 3.59
C GLY A 94 1.71 6.64 2.38
N LEU A 95 1.40 5.34 2.41
CA LEU A 95 1.56 4.46 1.25
C LEU A 95 0.63 4.86 0.09
N ILE A 96 -0.61 5.23 0.40
CA ILE A 96 -1.59 5.71 -0.58
C ILE A 96 -1.14 7.03 -1.21
N LEU A 97 -0.68 7.99 -0.39
CA LEU A 97 -0.11 9.25 -0.86
C LEU A 97 1.07 9.00 -1.79
N LEU A 98 1.98 8.10 -1.41
CA LEU A 98 3.13 7.75 -2.23
C LEU A 98 2.76 7.09 -3.56
N SER A 99 1.69 6.30 -3.60
CA SER A 99 1.14 5.77 -4.86
C SER A 99 0.55 6.86 -5.74
N GLY A 100 -0.14 7.83 -5.13
CA GLY A 100 -0.61 9.03 -5.81
C GLY A 100 0.53 9.80 -6.46
N TYR A 101 1.61 10.03 -5.70
CA TYR A 101 2.83 10.69 -6.18
C TYR A 101 3.48 9.94 -7.35
N ASN A 102 3.56 8.61 -7.28
CA ASN A 102 4.19 7.82 -8.34
C ASN A 102 3.27 7.58 -9.55
N SER A 103 1.99 7.94 -9.47
CA SER A 103 1.09 7.83 -10.61
C SER A 103 1.45 8.90 -11.66
N SER A 104 1.76 8.46 -12.89
CA SER A 104 2.15 9.39 -13.96
C SER A 104 0.92 10.19 -14.43
N PHE A 105 1.04 11.51 -14.48
CA PHE A 105 0.03 12.43 -15.03
C PHE A 105 0.44 12.86 -16.43
N GLU A 106 0.04 12.12 -17.46
CA GLU A 106 -0.09 12.68 -18.80
C GLU A 106 -1.56 13.13 -18.95
N PRO A 107 -1.87 14.44 -18.83
CA PRO A 107 -3.25 14.93 -18.81
C PRO A 107 -3.95 14.79 -20.16
N GLN A 108 -3.17 14.66 -21.23
CA GLN A 108 -3.64 14.96 -22.58
C GLN A 108 -4.16 13.76 -23.37
N LYS A 109 -3.81 12.50 -23.05
CA LYS A 109 -4.42 11.31 -23.68
C LYS A 109 -4.47 10.15 -22.70
N LEU A 110 -5.57 9.37 -22.69
CA LEU A 110 -5.57 8.00 -22.20
C LEU A 110 -4.64 7.19 -23.10
N ASN A 111 -3.33 7.33 -22.85
CA ASN A 111 -2.29 6.67 -23.61
C ASN A 111 -2.43 5.16 -23.39
N SER A 112 -2.27 4.36 -24.45
CA SER A 112 -2.36 2.90 -24.40
C SER A 112 -1.46 2.32 -23.31
N ARG A 113 -0.29 2.94 -23.07
CA ARG A 113 0.64 2.57 -22.00
C ARG A 113 0.05 2.73 -20.59
N ARG A 114 -0.73 3.77 -20.36
CA ARG A 114 -1.39 4.02 -19.07
C ARG A 114 -2.49 2.99 -18.84
N LEU A 115 -3.32 2.75 -19.85
CA LEU A 115 -4.37 1.74 -19.77
C LEU A 115 -3.77 0.35 -19.52
N GLN A 116 -2.68 0.01 -20.22
CA GLN A 116 -1.92 -1.23 -19.96
C GLN A 116 -1.45 -1.32 -18.51
N ARG A 117 -0.99 -0.23 -17.89
CA ARG A 117 -0.58 -0.22 -16.47
C ARG A 117 -1.76 -0.48 -15.53
N ILE A 118 -2.88 0.21 -15.75
CA ILE A 118 -4.10 0.03 -14.95
C ILE A 118 -4.60 -1.41 -15.10
N MET A 119 -4.63 -1.93 -16.33
CA MET A 119 -4.99 -3.32 -16.60
C MET A 119 -4.05 -4.29 -15.91
N LYS A 120 -2.73 -4.07 -15.93
CA LYS A 120 -1.77 -4.90 -15.20
C LYS A 120 -2.07 -4.93 -13.70
N ILE A 121 -2.34 -3.77 -13.08
CA ILE A 121 -2.66 -3.70 -11.65
C ILE A 121 -3.99 -4.42 -11.35
N ALA A 122 -5.02 -4.20 -12.17
CA ALA A 122 -6.32 -4.84 -12.01
C ALA A 122 -6.22 -6.37 -12.19
N LEU A 123 -5.47 -6.83 -13.20
CA LEU A 123 -5.24 -8.26 -13.44
C LEU A 123 -4.42 -8.89 -12.30
N SER A 124 -3.41 -8.19 -11.78
CA SER A 124 -2.68 -8.62 -10.58
C SER A 124 -3.59 -8.73 -9.35
N TYR A 125 -4.54 -7.81 -9.19
CA TYR A 125 -5.55 -7.92 -8.13
C TYR A 125 -6.33 -9.23 -8.25
N TYR A 126 -6.92 -9.52 -9.41
CA TYR A 126 -7.70 -10.75 -9.60
C TYR A 126 -6.85 -12.01 -9.48
N TRP A 127 -5.61 -11.97 -9.94
CA TRP A 127 -4.65 -13.06 -9.76
C TRP A 127 -4.38 -13.33 -8.28
N CYS A 128 -4.03 -12.29 -7.51
CA CYS A 128 -3.80 -12.41 -6.07
C CYS A 128 -5.07 -12.84 -5.33
N GLN A 129 -6.24 -12.32 -5.71
CA GLN A 129 -7.53 -12.69 -5.14
C GLN A 129 -7.81 -14.18 -5.37
N ALA A 130 -7.64 -14.68 -6.59
CA ALA A 130 -7.76 -16.10 -6.90
C ALA A 130 -6.82 -16.95 -6.05
N LEU A 131 -5.54 -16.55 -5.95
CA LEU A 131 -4.55 -17.25 -5.14
C LEU A 131 -4.91 -17.28 -3.65
N VAL A 132 -5.39 -16.17 -3.08
CA VAL A 132 -5.85 -16.11 -1.68
C VAL A 132 -7.08 -16.99 -1.47
N ILE A 133 -8.01 -17.04 -2.42
CA ILE A 133 -9.17 -17.92 -2.37
C ILE A 133 -8.72 -19.39 -2.36
N LEU A 134 -7.83 -19.77 -3.28
CA LEU A 134 -7.29 -21.14 -3.34
C LEU A 134 -6.54 -21.48 -2.04
N TYR A 135 -5.69 -20.59 -1.57
CA TYR A 135 -4.97 -20.73 -0.31
C TYR A 135 -5.91 -20.95 0.88
N TRP A 136 -6.99 -20.17 0.93
CA TRP A 136 -8.01 -20.28 1.97
C TRP A 136 -8.67 -21.67 1.97
N PHE A 137 -9.13 -22.14 0.82
CA PHE A 137 -9.89 -23.39 0.75
C PHE A 137 -9.03 -24.65 0.83
N PHE A 138 -7.84 -24.64 0.23
CA PHE A 138 -7.00 -25.84 0.13
C PHE A 138 -6.02 -25.99 1.29
N ILE A 139 -5.64 -24.90 1.96
CA ILE A 139 -4.63 -24.93 3.03
C ILE A 139 -5.25 -24.50 4.36
N ILE A 140 -5.83 -23.31 4.42
CA ILE A 140 -6.30 -22.73 5.70
C ILE A 140 -7.50 -23.48 6.25
N TRP A 141 -8.51 -23.75 5.43
CA TRP A 141 -9.76 -24.38 5.85
C TRP A 141 -9.58 -25.80 6.43
N PRO A 142 -8.81 -26.71 5.80
CA PRO A 142 -8.51 -28.02 6.39
C PRO A 142 -7.77 -27.93 7.73
N ILE A 143 -6.77 -27.04 7.83
CA ILE A 143 -6.01 -26.81 9.08
C ILE A 143 -6.94 -26.30 10.17
N MET A 144 -7.76 -25.29 9.87
CA MET A 144 -8.74 -24.74 10.79
C MET A 144 -9.67 -25.82 11.34
N LYS A 145 -10.20 -26.70 10.50
CA LYS A 145 -11.08 -27.81 10.92
C LYS A 145 -10.34 -28.86 11.78
N ALA A 146 -9.06 -29.07 11.53
CA ALA A 146 -8.24 -29.98 12.33
C ALA A 146 -7.88 -29.40 13.71
N VAL A 147 -7.61 -28.10 13.79
CA VAL A 147 -7.17 -27.39 15.00
C VAL A 147 -8.34 -26.96 15.87
N TYR A 148 -9.39 -26.39 15.27
CA TYR A 148 -10.57 -25.88 15.96
C TYR A 148 -11.74 -26.86 15.78
N LYS A 149 -12.09 -27.58 16.84
CA LYS A 149 -13.16 -28.60 16.81
C LYS A 149 -14.59 -28.02 16.93
N ASP A 150 -14.71 -26.74 17.29
CA ASP A 150 -15.99 -26.06 17.48
C ASP A 150 -16.22 -25.07 16.33
N GLU A 151 -17.35 -25.18 15.65
CA GLU A 151 -17.74 -24.28 14.56
C GLU A 151 -17.80 -22.83 15.01
N LYS A 152 -18.26 -22.55 16.24
CA LYS A 152 -18.26 -21.18 16.78
C LYS A 152 -16.85 -20.60 16.86
N ARG A 153 -15.86 -21.43 17.17
CA ARG A 153 -14.45 -21.05 17.18
C ARG A 153 -13.92 -20.84 15.77
N ILE A 154 -14.24 -21.73 14.83
CA ILE A 154 -13.88 -21.52 13.42
C ILE A 154 -14.43 -20.17 12.93
N HIS A 155 -15.68 -19.84 13.28
CA HIS A 155 -16.29 -18.55 12.94
C HIS A 155 -15.59 -17.35 13.58
N SER A 156 -15.24 -17.41 14.87
CA SER A 156 -14.56 -16.30 15.55
C SER A 156 -13.13 -16.08 15.04
N VAL A 157 -12.39 -17.16 14.84
CA VAL A 157 -11.04 -17.20 14.25
C VAL A 157 -11.07 -16.65 12.83
N ARG A 158 -12.06 -17.04 12.03
CA ARG A 158 -12.24 -16.54 10.68
C ARG A 158 -12.55 -15.04 10.68
N PHE A 159 -13.49 -14.59 11.52
CA PHE A 159 -13.87 -13.18 11.63
C PHE A 159 -12.67 -12.30 12.01
N SER A 160 -11.85 -12.79 12.94
CA SER A 160 -10.67 -12.08 13.45
C SER A 160 -9.51 -12.01 12.46
N MET A 161 -9.26 -13.08 11.70
CA MET A 161 -8.10 -13.18 10.80
C MET A 161 -8.34 -12.57 9.43
N THR A 162 -9.59 -12.51 9.01
CA THR A 162 -9.90 -12.12 7.64
C THR A 162 -10.67 -10.83 7.55
N MET A 163 -11.50 -10.43 8.52
CA MET A 163 -12.56 -9.44 8.28
C MET A 163 -13.34 -9.68 6.96
N TRP A 164 -13.35 -10.92 6.44
CA TRP A 164 -14.08 -11.31 5.23
C TRP A 164 -15.53 -11.61 5.62
N HIS A 165 -16.37 -10.59 5.48
CA HIS A 165 -17.82 -10.74 5.55
C HIS A 165 -18.28 -11.38 4.22
N GLY A 166 -19.22 -12.32 4.25
CA GLY A 166 -19.80 -12.91 3.02
C GLY A 166 -19.30 -14.29 2.57
N TYR A 167 -18.41 -14.94 3.33
CA TYR A 167 -18.15 -16.39 3.16
C TYR A 167 -19.06 -17.26 4.06
N GLY A 168 -20.22 -16.75 4.45
CA GLY A 168 -21.26 -17.58 5.07
C GLY A 168 -21.70 -18.62 4.05
N ASP A 169 -21.85 -19.85 4.51
CA ASP A 169 -22.32 -21.03 3.79
C ASP A 169 -21.28 -21.85 2.98
N GLU A 170 -20.81 -22.87 3.71
CA GLU A 170 -20.72 -24.29 3.35
C GLU A 170 -19.89 -24.74 2.13
N ASN A 171 -18.66 -25.17 2.46
CA ASN A 171 -18.02 -26.42 2.05
C ASN A 171 -17.70 -26.74 0.58
N LYS A 172 -17.98 -25.91 -0.41
CA LYS A 172 -17.52 -26.20 -1.77
C LYS A 172 -16.97 -24.99 -2.51
N LEU A 173 -15.78 -25.16 -3.09
CA LEU A 173 -15.24 -24.33 -4.15
C LEU A 173 -16.02 -24.59 -5.46
N GLU A 174 -17.36 -24.53 -5.42
CA GLU A 174 -18.15 -24.65 -6.65
C GLU A 174 -17.84 -23.47 -7.56
N LEU A 175 -17.87 -23.69 -8.87
CA LEU A 175 -17.50 -22.68 -9.87
C LEU A 175 -18.26 -21.36 -9.64
N LYS A 176 -19.57 -21.43 -9.36
CA LYS A 176 -20.40 -20.27 -9.04
C LYS A 176 -19.89 -19.52 -7.80
N GLY A 177 -19.56 -20.24 -6.74
CA GLY A 177 -18.99 -19.66 -5.52
C GLY A 177 -17.64 -19.01 -5.80
N PHE A 178 -16.73 -19.70 -6.48
CA PHE A 178 -15.42 -19.16 -6.84
C PHE A 178 -15.52 -17.86 -7.65
N VAL A 179 -16.37 -17.82 -8.70
CA VAL A 179 -16.57 -16.64 -9.54
C VAL A 179 -17.13 -15.47 -8.73
N MET A 180 -18.16 -15.71 -7.90
CA MET A 180 -18.74 -14.68 -7.02
C MET A 180 -17.69 -14.09 -6.06
N ARG A 181 -16.73 -14.89 -5.62
CA ARG A 181 -15.66 -14.46 -4.70
C ARG A 181 -14.51 -13.76 -5.40
N LEU A 182 -14.23 -14.14 -6.64
CA LEU A 182 -13.19 -13.53 -7.46
C LEU A 182 -13.56 -12.10 -7.87
N PHE A 183 -14.82 -11.89 -8.26
CA PHE A 183 -15.36 -10.59 -8.65
C PHE A 183 -16.09 -9.87 -7.51
N GLY A 184 -16.23 -10.52 -6.36
CA GLY A 184 -16.84 -9.97 -5.17
C GLY A 184 -15.91 -9.05 -4.39
N PRO A 185 -16.26 -8.79 -3.12
CA PRO A 185 -15.43 -7.99 -2.24
C PRO A 185 -13.98 -8.47 -2.16
N PRO A 186 -13.02 -7.54 -2.18
CA PRO A 186 -11.62 -7.89 -2.11
C PRO A 186 -11.28 -8.50 -0.77
N GLY A 187 -10.23 -9.33 -0.76
CA GLY A 187 -9.64 -9.69 0.51
C GLY A 187 -9.17 -8.48 1.30
N TRP A 188 -9.19 -8.58 2.63
CA TRP A 188 -8.87 -7.45 3.52
C TRP A 188 -7.53 -6.74 3.27
N VAL A 189 -6.55 -7.37 2.64
CA VAL A 189 -5.32 -6.69 2.20
C VAL A 189 -5.38 -6.26 0.73
N LEU A 190 -6.12 -7.00 -0.11
CA LEU A 190 -6.20 -6.77 -1.56
C LEU A 190 -7.08 -5.59 -1.97
N TRP A 191 -7.92 -5.08 -1.07
CA TRP A 191 -8.74 -3.89 -1.34
C TRP A 191 -7.89 -2.72 -1.84
N TYR A 192 -6.65 -2.59 -1.37
CA TYR A 192 -5.76 -1.52 -1.80
C TYR A 192 -5.41 -1.63 -3.29
N LEU A 193 -5.18 -2.83 -3.84
CA LEU A 193 -4.90 -3.01 -5.27
C LEU A 193 -6.13 -2.68 -6.12
N GLN A 194 -7.31 -3.09 -5.66
CA GLN A 194 -8.57 -2.74 -6.31
C GLN A 194 -8.83 -1.22 -6.26
N ALA A 195 -8.65 -0.60 -5.09
CA ALA A 195 -8.76 0.84 -4.90
C ALA A 195 -7.76 1.60 -5.76
N LEU A 196 -6.50 1.16 -5.80
CA LEU A 196 -5.45 1.74 -6.62
C LEU A 196 -5.80 1.70 -8.11
N ALA A 197 -6.35 0.58 -8.60
CA ALA A 197 -6.82 0.50 -9.98
C ALA A 197 -7.95 1.51 -10.26
N ALA A 198 -8.92 1.64 -9.35
CA ALA A 198 -10.00 2.61 -9.45
C ALA A 198 -9.49 4.06 -9.42
N TRP A 199 -8.61 4.40 -8.47
CA TRP A 199 -8.02 5.73 -8.36
C TRP A 199 -7.20 6.11 -9.59
N LEU A 200 -6.41 5.18 -10.14
CA LEU A 200 -5.63 5.43 -11.35
C LEU A 200 -6.50 5.68 -12.59
N LEU A 201 -7.71 5.13 -12.61
CA LEU A 201 -8.72 5.38 -13.64
C LEU A 201 -9.39 6.75 -13.45
N ILE A 202 -9.73 7.12 -12.21
CA ILE A 202 -10.45 8.36 -11.87
C ILE A 202 -9.53 9.59 -11.96
N ILE A 203 -8.27 9.48 -11.53
CA ILE A 203 -7.39 10.63 -11.31
C ILE A 203 -7.14 11.54 -12.55
N PRO A 204 -7.09 11.08 -13.82
CA PRO A 204 -6.98 11.98 -14.98
C PRO A 204 -8.13 12.97 -15.06
N GLY A 205 -9.35 12.48 -14.83
CA GLY A 205 -10.54 13.31 -14.83
C GLY A 205 -10.55 14.23 -13.62
N TRP A 206 -10.23 13.67 -12.44
CA TRP A 206 -10.20 14.43 -11.19
C TRP A 206 -9.26 15.62 -11.23
N MET A 207 -8.06 15.45 -11.79
CA MET A 207 -7.06 16.51 -11.85
C MET A 207 -7.41 17.61 -12.88
N ARG A 208 -8.51 17.50 -13.62
CA ARG A 208 -9.03 18.59 -14.48
C ARG A 208 -9.88 19.60 -13.70
N LEU A 209 -10.31 19.26 -12.49
CA LEU A 209 -11.04 20.19 -11.63
C LEU A 209 -10.17 21.41 -11.31
N ARG A 210 -10.81 22.58 -11.15
CA ARG A 210 -10.12 23.82 -10.77
C ARG A 210 -9.45 23.71 -9.40
N PHE A 211 -10.10 23.01 -8.47
CA PHE A 211 -9.64 22.81 -7.10
C PHE A 211 -9.70 21.33 -6.70
N PRO A 212 -8.82 20.46 -7.24
CA PRO A 212 -8.90 19.02 -7.00
C PRO A 212 -8.65 18.65 -5.54
N ILE A 213 -7.85 19.46 -4.84
CA ILE A 213 -7.57 19.29 -3.41
C ILE A 213 -8.82 19.56 -2.57
N PHE A 214 -9.47 20.70 -2.82
CA PHE A 214 -10.70 21.06 -2.13
C PHE A 214 -11.84 20.07 -2.43
N ALA A 215 -12.00 19.69 -3.71
CA ALA A 215 -13.02 18.73 -4.12
C ALA A 215 -12.88 17.38 -3.41
N PHE A 216 -11.65 16.89 -3.20
CA PHE A 216 -11.49 15.66 -2.43
C PHE A 216 -11.82 15.87 -0.95
N LEU A 217 -11.49 17.02 -0.34
CA LEU A 217 -11.74 17.26 1.08
C LEU A 217 -13.24 17.22 1.36
N VAL A 218 -14.03 17.85 0.48
CA VAL A 218 -15.49 17.78 0.51
C VAL A 218 -15.97 16.33 0.35
N LEU A 219 -15.45 15.59 -0.63
CA LEU A 219 -15.82 14.18 -0.84
C LEU A 219 -15.50 13.30 0.39
N ALA A 220 -14.32 13.46 0.99
CA ALA A 220 -13.89 12.72 2.17
C ALA A 220 -14.84 12.97 3.35
N LEU A 221 -15.15 14.24 3.60
CA LEU A 221 -16.01 14.65 4.70
C LEU A 221 -17.49 14.28 4.45
N ALA A 222 -17.93 14.20 3.20
CA ALA A 222 -19.27 13.81 2.81
C ALA A 222 -19.49 12.28 2.80
N THR A 223 -18.44 11.49 2.55
CA THR A 223 -18.54 10.03 2.37
C THR A 223 -19.28 9.32 3.53
N PRO A 224 -19.02 9.63 4.82
CA PRO A 224 -19.73 9.02 5.93
C PRO A 224 -21.25 9.26 5.91
N TYR A 225 -21.68 10.45 5.44
CA TYR A 225 -23.11 10.83 5.36
C TYR A 225 -23.84 10.18 4.19
N LEU A 226 -23.09 9.74 3.18
CA LEU A 226 -23.63 9.12 1.98
C LEU A 226 -23.70 7.59 2.09
N GLN A 227 -23.06 7.00 3.12
CA GLN A 227 -22.89 5.56 3.22
C GLN A 227 -24.22 4.81 3.21
N ASP A 228 -25.16 5.18 4.10
CA ASP A 228 -26.43 4.46 4.25
C ASP A 228 -27.32 4.57 3.02
N ARG A 229 -27.17 5.62 2.22
CA ARG A 229 -28.01 5.88 1.02
C ARG A 229 -27.43 5.30 -0.26
N LEU A 230 -26.10 5.22 -0.35
CA LEU A 230 -25.40 4.75 -1.56
C LEU A 230 -24.95 3.29 -1.45
N PHE A 231 -24.78 2.79 -0.22
CA PHE A 231 -24.17 1.50 0.07
C PHE A 231 -24.98 0.78 1.15
N GLU A 232 -26.23 0.44 0.85
CA GLU A 232 -27.07 -0.42 1.69
C GLU A 232 -26.52 -1.87 1.67
N GLY A 233 -26.36 -2.45 2.87
CA GLY A 233 -26.03 -3.87 3.07
C GLY A 233 -24.69 -4.12 3.78
N GLU A 234 -24.53 -5.33 4.35
CA GLU A 234 -23.27 -5.85 4.89
C GLU A 234 -22.22 -6.13 3.79
N VAL A 235 -22.28 -5.41 2.67
CA VAL A 235 -21.42 -5.66 1.53
C VAL A 235 -20.00 -5.35 1.95
N SER A 236 -19.17 -6.38 1.95
CA SER A 236 -17.76 -6.39 2.37
C SER A 236 -16.86 -5.56 1.43
N PHE A 237 -17.43 -5.03 0.35
CA PHE A 237 -16.91 -3.87 -0.35
C PHE A 237 -17.23 -2.67 0.54
N GLN A 238 -16.24 -2.08 1.22
CA GLN A 238 -16.43 -0.75 1.83
C GLN A 238 -15.96 0.30 0.82
N PRO A 239 -16.75 0.67 -0.21
CA PRO A 239 -16.42 1.77 -1.11
C PRO A 239 -16.16 3.05 -0.34
N THR A 240 -16.70 3.17 0.86
CA THR A 240 -16.33 4.21 1.82
C THR A 240 -14.84 4.25 2.07
N ARG A 241 -14.17 3.15 2.42
CA ARG A 241 -12.69 3.12 2.56
C ARG A 241 -11.96 3.58 1.29
N VAL A 242 -12.46 3.22 0.11
CA VAL A 242 -11.88 3.62 -1.17
C VAL A 242 -12.03 5.12 -1.40
N LEU A 243 -13.19 5.69 -1.09
CA LEU A 243 -13.47 7.12 -1.24
C LEU A 243 -12.78 7.95 -0.16
N GLU A 244 -12.71 7.45 1.06
CA GLU A 244 -12.11 8.11 2.22
C GLU A 244 -10.58 8.17 2.13
N ALA A 245 -9.95 7.17 1.53
CA ALA A 245 -8.50 7.14 1.37
C ALA A 245 -8.02 7.81 0.08
N PHE A 246 -8.90 7.98 -0.92
CA PHE A 246 -8.64 8.72 -2.15
C PHE A 246 -8.03 10.13 -1.95
N PRO A 247 -8.45 10.94 -0.97
CA PRO A 247 -7.80 12.19 -0.57
C PRO A 247 -6.27 12.14 -0.51
N TYR A 248 -5.70 11.16 0.18
CA TYR A 248 -4.25 11.02 0.30
C TYR A 248 -3.60 10.75 -1.07
N PHE A 249 -4.26 9.94 -1.90
CA PHE A 249 -3.83 9.68 -3.28
C PHE A 249 -3.82 10.97 -4.11
N VAL A 250 -4.87 11.80 -3.99
CA VAL A 250 -4.95 13.09 -4.69
C VAL A 250 -3.89 14.08 -4.20
N ILE A 251 -3.53 14.10 -2.91
CA ILE A 251 -2.43 14.93 -2.40
C ILE A 251 -1.12 14.56 -3.09
N GLY A 252 -0.76 13.28 -3.10
CA GLY A 252 0.47 12.83 -3.76
C GLY A 252 0.46 13.15 -5.25
N ALA A 253 -0.68 12.91 -5.91
CA ALA A 253 -0.92 13.23 -7.31
C ALA A 253 -0.70 14.73 -7.62
N ALA A 254 -1.32 15.59 -6.82
CA ALA A 254 -1.24 17.04 -6.94
C ALA A 254 0.19 17.54 -6.68
N ALA A 255 0.88 17.00 -5.68
CA ALA A 255 2.25 17.39 -5.35
C ALA A 255 3.19 17.25 -6.55
N LYS A 256 3.08 16.13 -7.28
CA LYS A 256 3.86 15.91 -8.51
C LYS A 256 3.36 16.75 -9.69
N LYS A 257 2.05 16.79 -9.92
CA LYS A 257 1.47 17.50 -11.08
C LYS A 257 1.76 19.01 -11.06
N TYR A 258 1.63 19.65 -9.90
CA TYR A 258 1.82 21.09 -9.76
C TYR A 258 3.27 21.48 -9.45
N GLY A 259 4.21 20.52 -9.41
CA GLY A 259 5.62 20.77 -9.12
C GLY A 259 5.90 21.23 -7.68
N TYR A 260 4.97 20.99 -6.75
CA TYR A 260 5.18 21.27 -5.33
C TYR A 260 6.16 20.30 -4.68
N ASP A 261 6.42 19.16 -5.32
CA ASP A 261 7.30 18.11 -4.82
C ASP A 261 8.72 18.59 -4.52
N LYS A 262 9.33 19.39 -5.39
CA LYS A 262 10.66 19.97 -5.14
C LYS A 262 10.66 20.86 -3.90
N LYS A 263 9.64 21.73 -3.78
CA LYS A 263 9.49 22.64 -2.63
C LYS A 263 9.27 21.86 -1.34
N LEU A 264 8.35 20.89 -1.35
CA LEU A 264 8.05 20.02 -0.22
C LEU A 264 9.26 19.19 0.20
N ARG A 265 10.05 18.69 -0.76
CA ARG A 265 11.26 17.93 -0.48
C ARG A 265 12.37 18.80 0.11
N ASN A 266 12.58 20.01 -0.42
CA ASN A 266 13.54 20.96 0.14
C ASN A 266 13.13 21.34 1.57
N LEU A 267 11.85 21.64 1.78
CA LEU A 267 11.29 21.88 3.11
C LEU A 267 11.51 20.68 4.03
N ALA A 268 11.22 19.46 3.57
CA ALA A 268 11.38 18.24 4.35
C ALA A 268 12.85 17.93 4.73
N LYS A 269 13.84 18.51 4.05
CA LYS A 269 15.27 18.32 4.34
C LYS A 269 15.92 19.54 5.00
N ASP A 270 15.14 20.58 5.29
CA ASP A 270 15.59 21.69 6.11
C ASP A 270 15.80 21.24 7.58
N PRO A 271 16.92 21.59 8.23
CA PRO A 271 17.23 21.14 9.59
C PRO A 271 16.17 21.54 10.63
N TYR A 272 15.59 22.74 10.52
CA TYR A 272 14.54 23.19 11.44
C TYR A 272 13.26 22.37 11.24
N THR A 273 12.88 22.11 9.98
CA THR A 273 11.74 21.25 9.67
C THR A 273 11.96 19.83 10.16
N MET A 274 13.16 19.28 10.04
CA MET A 274 13.51 17.96 10.59
C MET A 274 13.43 17.94 12.12
N LEU A 275 13.89 18.99 12.80
CA LEU A 275 13.75 19.12 14.25
C LEU A 275 12.27 19.17 14.65
N VAL A 276 11.46 20.00 13.99
CA VAL A 276 10.00 20.08 14.21
C VAL A 276 9.35 18.73 13.94
N ALA A 277 9.75 18.01 12.90
CA ALA A 277 9.26 16.67 12.61
C ALA A 277 9.60 15.68 13.73
N ILE A 278 10.85 15.69 14.24
CA ILE A 278 11.25 14.83 15.36
C ILE A 278 10.43 15.16 16.61
N LEU A 279 10.27 16.44 16.95
CA LEU A 279 9.49 16.89 18.10
C LEU A 279 8.00 16.52 17.96
N LEU A 280 7.43 16.65 16.76
CA LEU A 280 6.05 16.26 16.48
C LEU A 280 5.86 14.74 16.62
N LEU A 281 6.78 13.95 16.07
CA LEU A 281 6.72 12.49 16.16
C LEU A 281 6.93 12.00 17.60
N ALA A 282 7.89 12.58 18.33
CA ALA A 282 8.13 12.29 19.74
C ALA A 282 6.93 12.69 20.60
N GLY A 283 6.37 13.89 20.39
CA GLY A 283 5.17 14.36 21.07
C GLY A 283 3.97 13.45 20.81
N TYR A 284 3.77 13.02 19.55
CA TYR A 284 2.70 12.09 19.20
C TYR A 284 2.92 10.69 19.80
N CYS A 285 4.14 10.16 19.78
CA CYS A 285 4.49 8.91 20.46
C CYS A 285 4.21 8.99 21.97
N SER A 286 4.66 10.06 22.63
CA SER A 286 4.43 10.29 24.06
C SER A 286 2.95 10.41 24.39
N TRP A 287 2.19 11.17 23.58
CA TRP A 287 0.73 11.26 23.72
C TRP A 287 0.07 9.89 23.55
N ALA A 288 0.44 9.12 22.51
CA ALA A 288 -0.12 7.80 22.27
C ALA A 288 0.10 6.91 23.49
N LEU A 289 1.34 6.82 24.00
CA LEU A 289 1.71 6.03 25.18
C LEU A 289 0.97 6.43 26.46
N GLY A 290 0.70 7.72 26.64
CA GLY A 290 -0.03 8.24 27.80
C GLY A 290 -1.55 8.27 27.61
N SER A 291 -2.06 8.03 26.40
CA SER A 291 -3.49 8.13 26.11
C SER A 291 -4.24 6.86 26.51
N HIS A 292 -5.34 7.03 27.24
CA HIS A 292 -6.32 5.96 27.50
C HIS A 292 -7.39 5.86 26.41
N PHE A 293 -7.21 6.54 25.27
CA PHE A 293 -8.16 6.50 24.16
C PHE A 293 -8.27 5.05 23.66
N SER A 294 -9.45 4.45 23.78
CA SER A 294 -9.68 3.13 23.20
C SER A 294 -9.70 3.23 21.68
N PHE A 295 -9.42 2.10 21.02
CA PHE A 295 -9.51 1.93 19.58
C PHE A 295 -10.84 2.47 19.03
N THR A 296 -11.93 2.15 19.73
CA THR A 296 -13.29 2.58 19.41
C THR A 296 -13.50 4.09 19.44
N GLU A 297 -12.68 4.86 20.15
CA GLU A 297 -12.77 6.33 20.19
C GLU A 297 -12.06 6.98 19.00
N ILE A 298 -10.87 6.50 18.63
CA ILE A 298 -10.13 7.03 17.47
C ILE A 298 -10.75 6.57 16.16
N GLU A 299 -11.33 5.36 16.10
CA GLU A 299 -12.13 4.91 14.95
C GLU A 299 -13.36 5.77 14.66
N LYS A 300 -13.81 6.63 15.59
CA LYS A 300 -14.86 7.62 15.31
C LYS A 300 -14.38 8.75 14.41
N PHE A 301 -13.08 9.00 14.38
CA PHE A 301 -12.44 10.07 13.60
C PHE A 301 -11.58 9.51 12.45
N SER A 302 -11.17 8.24 12.56
CA SER A 302 -10.56 7.47 11.49
C SER A 302 -11.62 6.96 10.52
N TYR A 303 -11.30 7.08 9.24
CA TYR A 303 -12.14 6.65 8.13
C TYR A 303 -12.04 5.14 7.90
N SER A 304 -12.43 4.36 8.91
CA SER A 304 -12.45 2.90 8.90
C SER A 304 -13.46 2.39 9.91
N ALA A 305 -14.36 1.52 9.44
CA ALA A 305 -15.25 0.60 10.17
C ALA A 305 -16.16 1.15 11.29
N GLY A 306 -15.64 1.89 12.27
CA GLY A 306 -16.37 2.33 13.47
C GLY A 306 -17.13 3.64 13.32
N SER A 307 -16.62 4.62 12.55
CA SER A 307 -17.20 5.97 12.48
C SER A 307 -18.62 6.01 11.91
N VAL A 308 -18.99 5.00 11.12
CA VAL A 308 -20.29 4.93 10.43
C VAL A 308 -21.22 3.89 11.05
N LYS A 309 -20.70 2.79 11.59
CA LYS A 309 -21.54 1.72 12.18
C LYS A 309 -22.18 2.08 13.52
N HIS A 310 -21.55 2.93 14.35
CA HIS A 310 -21.94 3.04 15.75
C HIS A 310 -22.66 4.33 16.19
N LYS A 311 -22.77 5.39 15.36
CA LYS A 311 -23.36 6.67 15.81
C LYS A 311 -24.09 7.50 14.73
N TRP A 312 -24.86 6.86 13.86
CA TRP A 312 -25.72 7.55 12.87
C TRP A 312 -26.80 8.46 13.50
N LYS A 313 -27.10 8.31 14.80
CA LYS A 313 -28.19 9.04 15.47
C LYS A 313 -27.86 10.47 15.92
N ASP A 314 -26.59 10.84 16.08
CA ASP A 314 -26.26 12.13 16.70
C ASP A 314 -25.89 13.24 15.68
N ALA A 315 -25.58 12.89 14.42
CA ALA A 315 -25.31 13.83 13.31
C ALA A 315 -24.53 15.12 13.71
N GLN A 316 -23.57 15.02 14.62
CA GLN A 316 -22.90 16.20 15.16
C GLN A 316 -21.84 16.68 14.17
N TRP A 317 -21.95 17.93 13.72
CA TRP A 317 -20.96 18.65 12.93
C TRP A 317 -19.53 18.52 13.50
N PHE A 318 -19.42 18.32 14.82
CA PHE A 318 -18.17 18.06 15.53
C PHE A 318 -17.38 16.87 14.96
N TYR A 319 -18.04 15.79 14.53
CA TYR A 319 -17.34 14.65 13.93
C TYR A 319 -16.72 15.00 12.56
N THR A 320 -17.37 15.86 11.77
CA THR A 320 -16.79 16.36 10.51
C THR A 320 -15.54 17.20 10.79
N VAL A 321 -15.61 18.09 11.78
CA VAL A 321 -14.46 18.91 12.19
C VAL A 321 -13.32 18.05 12.74
N GLY A 322 -13.64 17.09 13.61
CA GLY A 322 -12.67 16.14 14.16
C GLY A 322 -11.99 15.29 13.08
N ARG A 323 -12.74 14.84 12.07
CA ARG A 323 -12.20 14.12 10.90
C ARG A 323 -11.30 14.99 10.04
N ALA A 324 -11.67 16.24 9.78
CA ALA A 324 -10.82 17.19 9.07
C ALA A 324 -9.51 17.43 9.85
N GLY A 325 -9.60 17.59 11.17
CA GLY A 325 -8.45 17.70 12.06
C GLY A 325 -7.56 16.46 12.04
N PHE A 326 -8.14 15.26 12.14
CA PHE A 326 -7.41 13.99 12.09
C PHE A 326 -6.73 13.78 10.72
N PHE A 327 -7.39 14.16 9.63
CA PHE A 327 -6.81 14.13 8.29
C PHE A 327 -5.60 15.06 8.15
N ALA A 328 -5.73 16.30 8.62
CA ALA A 328 -4.63 17.27 8.62
C ALA A 328 -3.47 16.75 9.48
N PHE A 329 -3.77 16.27 10.68
CA PHE A 329 -2.81 15.67 11.59
C PHE A 329 -2.08 14.47 10.97
N SER A 330 -2.82 13.52 10.39
CA SER A 330 -2.27 12.37 9.67
C SER A 330 -1.32 12.81 8.56
N THR A 331 -1.71 13.82 7.77
CA THR A 331 -0.87 14.39 6.71
C THR A 331 0.43 14.98 7.26
N CYS A 332 0.37 15.69 8.40
CA CYS A 332 1.56 16.21 9.08
C CYS A 332 2.48 15.09 9.58
N ILE A 333 1.94 14.01 10.16
CA ILE A 333 2.72 12.85 10.62
C ILE A 333 3.37 12.12 9.44
N ILE A 334 2.66 11.95 8.32
CA ILE A 334 3.23 11.38 7.08
C ILE A 334 4.40 12.24 6.58
N PHE A 335 4.21 13.57 6.55
CA PHE A 335 5.26 14.50 6.13
C PHE A 335 6.47 14.47 7.08
N ALA A 336 6.24 14.41 8.40
CA ALA A 336 7.29 14.30 9.39
C ALA A 336 8.12 13.02 9.21
N TRP A 337 7.48 11.86 9.00
CA TRP A 337 8.21 10.64 8.67
C TRP A 337 8.99 10.75 7.36
N PHE A 338 8.40 11.36 6.33
CA PHE A 338 9.07 11.60 5.05
C PHE A 338 10.31 12.51 5.18
N ALA A 339 10.24 13.54 6.03
CA ALA A 339 11.36 14.42 6.34
C ALA A 339 12.57 13.64 6.88
N LEU A 340 12.33 12.61 7.70
CA LEU A 340 13.37 11.77 8.28
C LEU A 340 13.89 10.65 7.36
N MET A 341 13.25 10.42 6.21
CA MET A 341 13.71 9.38 5.29
C MET A 341 15.08 9.72 4.68
N PRO A 342 16.05 8.78 4.67
CA PRO A 342 17.36 9.04 4.09
C PRO A 342 17.30 9.29 2.58
N THR A 343 18.20 10.10 2.03
CA THR A 343 18.29 10.36 0.58
C THR A 343 19.34 9.49 -0.13
N ARG A 344 20.26 8.88 0.64
CA ARG A 344 21.31 7.98 0.14
C ARG A 344 20.75 6.66 -0.34
N THR A 345 21.46 5.96 -1.21
CA THR A 345 21.12 4.57 -1.56
C THR A 345 21.45 3.65 -0.39
N THR A 346 20.49 2.83 0.06
CA THR A 346 20.72 1.82 1.10
C THR A 346 20.16 0.47 0.65
N TYR A 347 20.37 -0.56 1.49
CA TYR A 347 19.70 -1.85 1.30
C TYR A 347 18.17 -1.68 1.24
N PHE A 348 17.60 -0.83 2.11
CA PHE A 348 16.15 -0.64 2.21
C PHE A 348 15.55 0.01 0.96
N SER A 349 16.21 1.02 0.38
CA SER A 349 15.74 1.60 -0.88
C SER A 349 15.80 0.62 -2.05
N LYS A 350 16.80 -0.28 -2.06
CA LYS A 350 16.85 -1.39 -3.04
C LYS A 350 15.72 -2.40 -2.78
N ALA A 351 15.51 -2.82 -1.53
CA ALA A 351 14.49 -3.77 -1.14
C ALA A 351 13.06 -3.26 -1.45
N ALA A 352 12.82 -1.95 -1.36
CA ALA A 352 11.54 -1.31 -1.67
C ALA A 352 11.02 -1.60 -3.09
N SER A 353 11.93 -1.87 -4.05
CA SER A 353 11.55 -2.25 -5.41
C SER A 353 10.72 -3.54 -5.49
N PHE A 354 10.82 -4.39 -4.46
CA PHE A 354 10.08 -5.64 -4.35
C PHE A 354 8.85 -5.56 -3.44
N SER A 355 8.44 -4.36 -3.01
CA SER A 355 7.37 -4.14 -2.02
C SER A 355 6.05 -4.87 -2.29
N LEU A 356 5.74 -5.26 -3.53
CA LEU A 356 4.55 -6.07 -3.81
C LEU A 356 4.60 -7.47 -3.17
N VAL A 357 5.77 -8.10 -3.09
CA VAL A 357 5.94 -9.42 -2.47
C VAL A 357 5.57 -9.40 -0.98
N PRO A 358 6.21 -8.57 -0.11
CA PRO A 358 5.82 -8.49 1.28
C PRO A 358 4.38 -8.03 1.44
N PHE A 359 3.88 -7.13 0.58
CA PHE A 359 2.46 -6.72 0.59
C PHE A 359 1.50 -7.91 0.41
N VAL A 360 1.76 -8.83 -0.52
CA VAL A 360 0.87 -9.99 -0.73
C VAL A 360 1.14 -11.12 0.26
N PHE A 361 2.40 -11.47 0.54
CA PHE A 361 2.71 -12.70 1.25
C PHE A 361 2.66 -12.57 2.78
N HIS A 362 2.79 -11.37 3.36
CA HIS A 362 2.74 -11.23 4.81
C HIS A 362 1.39 -11.69 5.38
N ILE A 363 0.30 -11.42 4.67
CA ILE A 363 -1.04 -11.83 5.12
C ILE A 363 -1.23 -13.34 5.02
N TRP A 364 -0.55 -14.02 4.08
CA TRP A 364 -0.61 -15.47 3.99
C TRP A 364 0.01 -16.10 5.23
N VAL A 365 1.18 -15.58 5.65
CA VAL A 365 1.84 -16.02 6.88
C VAL A 365 0.98 -15.69 8.10
N TYR A 366 0.39 -14.49 8.17
CA TYR A 366 -0.51 -14.10 9.26
C TYR A 366 -1.73 -15.03 9.38
N ILE A 367 -2.44 -15.27 8.26
CA ILE A 367 -3.61 -16.17 8.23
C ILE A 367 -3.19 -17.60 8.59
N PHE A 368 -2.02 -18.06 8.12
CA PHE A 368 -1.49 -19.38 8.47
C PHE A 368 -1.29 -19.54 9.97
N LEU A 369 -0.58 -18.59 10.60
CA LEU A 369 -0.34 -18.58 12.05
C LEU A 369 -1.65 -18.64 12.82
N GLY A 370 -2.63 -17.90 12.35
CA GLY A 370 -3.96 -17.94 12.90
C GLY A 370 -4.65 -19.30 12.75
N ALA A 371 -4.57 -19.92 11.57
CA ALA A 371 -5.16 -21.22 11.30
C ALA A 371 -4.59 -22.33 12.19
N ILE A 372 -3.29 -22.28 12.50
CA ILE A 372 -2.62 -23.25 13.39
C ILE A 372 -2.80 -22.93 14.89
N GLY A 373 -3.50 -21.85 15.23
CA GLY A 373 -3.77 -21.48 16.63
C GLY A 373 -2.67 -20.68 17.33
N HIS A 374 -1.67 -20.15 16.60
CA HIS A 374 -0.57 -19.34 17.18
C HIS A 374 -1.09 -18.19 18.03
N TYR A 375 -2.14 -17.51 17.57
CA TYR A 375 -2.71 -16.35 18.27
C TYR A 375 -3.56 -16.71 19.49
N GLY A 376 -3.83 -17.99 19.75
CA GLY A 376 -4.55 -18.46 20.94
C GLY A 376 -5.97 -17.90 21.00
N ILE A 377 -6.90 -18.47 20.23
CA ILE A 377 -8.31 -18.05 20.27
C ILE A 377 -9.07 -18.99 21.20
N LYS A 378 -8.63 -19.06 22.46
CA LYS A 378 -9.45 -19.70 23.50
C LYS A 378 -10.47 -18.73 24.07
N ASP A 379 -10.16 -17.46 24.15
CA ASP A 379 -11.05 -16.30 24.18
C ASP A 379 -10.16 -15.10 23.81
N PHE A 380 -10.68 -14.05 23.18
CA PHE A 380 -9.91 -12.80 22.90
C PHE A 380 -9.31 -12.12 24.15
N ASN A 381 -9.51 -12.72 25.32
CA ASN A 381 -9.04 -12.30 26.63
C ASN A 381 -7.79 -13.04 27.12
N ASP A 382 -7.22 -13.99 26.36
CA ASP A 382 -5.96 -14.60 26.74
C ASP A 382 -4.85 -13.54 26.68
N GLN A 383 -4.54 -12.95 27.83
CA GLN A 383 -3.53 -11.91 27.95
C GLN A 383 -2.17 -12.51 27.62
N TRP A 384 -1.60 -12.06 26.51
CA TRP A 384 -0.22 -12.42 26.18
C TRP A 384 0.72 -11.77 27.17
N SER A 385 1.64 -12.56 27.73
CA SER A 385 2.72 -11.98 28.53
C SER A 385 3.56 -11.03 27.67
N PRO A 386 4.15 -9.97 28.24
CA PRO A 386 5.02 -9.05 27.49
C PRO A 386 6.13 -9.77 26.72
N GLY A 387 6.67 -10.86 27.27
CA GLY A 387 7.66 -11.70 26.58
C GLY A 387 7.14 -12.34 25.29
N LYS A 388 5.91 -12.89 25.30
CA LYS A 388 5.28 -13.46 24.09
C LYS A 388 5.02 -12.39 23.02
N GLN A 389 4.56 -11.19 23.44
CA GLN A 389 4.36 -10.06 22.53
C GLN A 389 5.68 -9.65 21.86
N THR A 390 6.75 -9.49 22.63
CA THR A 390 8.08 -9.15 22.11
C THR A 390 8.61 -10.22 21.16
N LEU A 391 8.49 -11.50 21.49
CA LEU A 391 8.91 -12.59 20.61
C LEU A 391 8.14 -12.58 19.29
N ASN A 392 6.83 -12.36 19.33
CA ASN A 392 6.02 -12.25 18.11
C ASN A 392 6.38 -11.00 17.30
N PHE A 393 6.72 -9.88 17.95
CA PHE A 393 7.23 -8.68 17.27
C PHE A 393 8.53 -8.99 16.52
N LEU A 394 9.49 -9.63 17.19
CA LEU A 394 10.73 -10.06 16.55
C LEU A 394 10.48 -11.04 15.40
N PHE A 395 9.53 -11.96 15.57
CA PHE A 395 9.09 -12.86 14.50
C PHE A 395 8.51 -12.08 13.30
N ALA A 396 7.65 -11.09 13.54
CA ALA A 396 7.08 -10.24 12.50
C ALA A 396 8.17 -9.46 11.74
N ILE A 397 9.19 -8.95 12.46
CA ILE A 397 10.38 -8.33 11.84
C ILE A 397 11.17 -9.36 11.03
N GLY A 398 11.32 -10.60 11.50
CA GLY A 398 11.92 -11.69 10.76
C GLY A 398 11.20 -11.96 9.44
N VAL A 399 9.87 -12.14 9.48
CA VAL A 399 9.03 -12.31 8.28
C VAL A 399 9.18 -11.12 7.32
N LEU A 400 9.15 -9.90 7.85
CA LEU A 400 9.36 -8.67 7.08
C LEU A 400 10.70 -8.70 6.34
N VAL A 401 11.80 -8.90 7.07
CA VAL A 401 13.16 -8.89 6.50
C VAL A 401 13.32 -10.00 5.46
N THR A 402 12.77 -11.20 5.71
CA THR A 402 12.79 -12.32 4.77
C THR A 402 12.01 -12.01 3.50
N LEU A 403 10.79 -11.47 3.59
CA LEU A 403 9.97 -11.16 2.42
C LEU A 403 10.53 -9.99 1.59
N PHE A 404 11.21 -9.05 2.23
CA PHE A 404 11.93 -7.97 1.54
C PHE A 404 13.32 -8.37 1.02
N HIS A 405 13.83 -9.55 1.40
CA HIS A 405 15.15 -10.01 0.96
C HIS A 405 15.17 -10.25 -0.56
N PRO A 406 16.04 -9.58 -1.35
CA PRO A 406 15.94 -9.59 -2.81
C PRO A 406 15.94 -10.99 -3.46
N PRO A 407 16.75 -11.96 -3.01
CA PRO A 407 16.64 -13.36 -3.48
C PRO A 407 15.26 -13.98 -3.27
N VAL A 408 14.70 -13.86 -2.06
CA VAL A 408 13.38 -14.41 -1.72
C VAL A 408 12.30 -13.72 -2.54
N ALA A 409 12.37 -12.39 -2.61
CA ALA A 409 11.41 -11.62 -3.37
C ALA A 409 11.48 -11.90 -4.88
N LYS A 410 12.67 -12.14 -5.44
CA LYS A 410 12.83 -12.54 -6.84
C LYS A 410 12.19 -13.89 -7.15
N CYS A 411 12.23 -14.84 -6.23
CA CYS A 411 11.56 -16.13 -6.38
C CYS A 411 10.04 -15.96 -6.29
N LEU A 412 9.55 -15.26 -5.26
CA LEU A 412 8.13 -15.08 -5.00
C LEU A 412 7.44 -14.09 -5.94
N ARG A 413 8.19 -13.23 -6.65
CA ARG A 413 7.61 -12.22 -7.56
C ARG A 413 6.70 -12.85 -8.62
N TRP A 414 7.05 -14.03 -9.10
CA TRP A 414 6.30 -14.70 -10.17
C TRP A 414 4.92 -15.13 -9.70
N VAL A 415 4.80 -15.46 -8.41
CA VAL A 415 3.53 -15.81 -7.78
C VAL A 415 2.74 -14.56 -7.41
N ALA A 416 3.39 -13.51 -6.87
CA ALA A 416 2.70 -12.26 -6.53
C ALA A 416 2.24 -11.45 -7.76
N MET A 417 3.02 -11.45 -8.83
CA MET A 417 2.72 -10.72 -10.06
C MET A 417 3.44 -11.36 -11.25
N PRO A 418 2.78 -12.28 -11.98
CA PRO A 418 3.32 -12.80 -13.22
C PRO A 418 3.48 -11.67 -14.24
N SER A 419 4.50 -11.77 -15.11
CA SER A 419 4.71 -10.79 -16.17
C SER A 419 3.57 -10.88 -17.20
N MET A 420 2.59 -9.99 -17.11
CA MET A 420 1.43 -9.94 -18.02
C MET A 420 1.75 -9.32 -19.38
N ASP A 421 3.04 -9.19 -19.74
CA ASP A 421 3.48 -8.55 -20.98
C ASP A 421 3.05 -9.31 -22.23
N TRP A 422 2.82 -10.62 -22.12
CA TRP A 422 2.34 -11.47 -23.21
C TRP A 422 0.90 -11.15 -23.64
N MET A 423 0.07 -10.59 -22.75
CA MET A 423 -1.32 -10.26 -23.06
C MET A 423 -1.47 -9.00 -23.92
N PHE A 424 -0.43 -8.17 -23.99
CA PHE A 424 -0.47 -6.88 -24.68
C PHE A 424 0.31 -6.96 -25.99
N LYS A 425 -0.28 -6.42 -27.07
CA LYS A 425 0.42 -6.30 -28.36
C LYS A 425 1.71 -5.48 -28.16
N ARG A 426 2.85 -6.04 -28.57
CA ARG A 426 4.12 -5.30 -28.63
C ARG A 426 3.94 -4.11 -29.58
N SER A 427 4.44 -2.95 -29.19
CA SER A 427 4.40 -1.78 -30.09
C SER A 427 5.24 -2.04 -31.35
N LYS A 428 4.77 -1.59 -32.51
CA LYS A 428 5.53 -1.69 -33.78
C LYS A 428 6.95 -1.10 -33.67
N LYS A 429 7.15 -0.10 -32.80
CA LYS A 429 8.46 0.49 -32.49
C LYS A 429 9.38 -0.49 -31.76
N ALA A 430 8.87 -1.20 -30.76
CA ALA A 430 9.62 -2.23 -30.04
C ALA A 430 9.97 -3.43 -30.93
N GLU A 431 9.10 -3.76 -31.88
CA GLU A 431 9.35 -4.81 -32.88
C GLU A 431 10.41 -4.39 -33.91
N ARG A 432 10.44 -3.11 -34.31
CA ARG A 432 11.52 -2.55 -35.14
C ARG A 432 12.87 -2.57 -34.42
N VAL A 433 12.93 -2.13 -33.16
CA VAL A 433 14.17 -2.11 -32.36
C VAL A 433 14.69 -3.53 -32.12
N ALA A 434 13.82 -4.51 -31.86
CA ALA A 434 14.22 -5.91 -31.72
C ALA A 434 14.74 -6.54 -33.02
N LYS A 435 14.38 -5.98 -34.18
CA LYS A 435 14.85 -6.40 -35.50
C LYS A 435 16.12 -5.65 -35.97
N MET A 436 16.59 -4.64 -35.24
CA MET A 436 17.87 -4.00 -35.56
C MET A 436 19.01 -4.97 -35.21
N PRO A 437 19.98 -5.17 -36.13
CA PRO A 437 21.15 -6.00 -35.83
C PRO A 437 21.86 -5.41 -34.62
N LYS A 438 22.16 -6.25 -33.63
CA LYS A 438 23.03 -5.85 -32.52
C LYS A 438 24.40 -5.58 -33.14
N THR A 439 24.78 -4.32 -33.26
CA THR A 439 26.14 -3.94 -33.64
C THR A 439 27.09 -4.62 -32.65
N ALA A 440 27.98 -5.45 -33.20
CA ALA A 440 28.88 -6.34 -32.49
C ALA A 440 29.96 -5.58 -31.71
#